data_AF-A0A5N8AF99-F1
#
_entry.id   AF-A0A5N8AF99-F1
#
_cell.length_a   1.000
_cell.length_b   1.000
_cell.length_c   1.000
_cell.angle_alpha   90.00
_cell.angle_beta   90.00
_cell.angle_gamma   90.00
#
_symmetry.space_group_name_H-M   'P 1'
#
loop_
_entity.id
_entity.type
_entity.pdbx_description
1 polymer ?
#
loop_
_entity_poly.entity_id
_entity_poly.type
_entity_poly.pdbx_seq_one_letter_code
_entity_poly.pdbx_strand_id
1 'polypeptide(L)'
;MNEGQSQEQGERRSGERQVSVLLHAGIAHGGKDGLCRIRNLSSGGVMLESNLPLMQDDDIRLQLRSGHQVRGRVRWVLGNRAGIAFHDPADALLFTGTPQKLMTDVVSPIGYPLFERHGPVRLDSGRGHATVPLLMVSPAGIIVADPPLWPGETVYTVHIRGLDTFKARVGEQMMMEEGEALSLLFVEPPHHKALNDWLTSYAAVVGDAPDDEGE
;
A
#
# COMPACT_ATOMS: atom_id res chain seq x y z
N MET A 1 -23.54 59.08 17.98
CA MET A 1 -23.54 58.84 16.52
C MET A 1 -22.62 57.64 16.29
N ASN A 2 -23.25 56.51 15.93
CA ASN A 2 -22.74 55.26 15.36
C ASN A 2 -21.68 55.49 14.26
N GLU A 3 -20.88 54.54 13.78
CA GLU A 3 -20.44 53.15 14.06
C GLU A 3 -19.49 52.86 12.87
N GLY A 4 -18.52 51.96 13.02
CA GLY A 4 -17.75 51.50 11.87
C GLY A 4 -16.48 50.75 12.22
N GLN A 5 -16.58 49.78 13.12
CA GLN A 5 -15.56 48.75 13.28
C GLN A 5 -15.53 47.90 12.01
N SER A 6 -14.36 47.75 11.39
CA SER A 6 -14.10 46.75 10.35
C SER A 6 -13.28 45.60 10.95
N GLN A 7 -13.96 44.74 11.71
CA GLN A 7 -13.50 43.37 11.96
C GLN A 7 -14.25 42.48 10.97
N GLU A 8 -13.54 41.82 10.05
CA GLU A 8 -13.96 40.56 9.40
C GLU A 8 -12.91 40.07 8.39
N GLN A 9 -11.77 39.57 8.89
CA GLN A 9 -10.95 38.57 8.19
C GLN A 9 -10.52 37.50 9.20
N GLY A 10 -11.50 36.95 9.92
CA GLY A 10 -11.30 36.00 11.00
C GLY A 10 -12.09 34.69 10.86
N GLU A 11 -12.72 34.41 9.71
CA GLU A 11 -13.75 33.36 9.67
C GLU A 11 -13.76 32.54 8.36
N ARG A 12 -12.74 31.69 8.17
CA ARG A 12 -12.79 30.55 7.24
C ARG A 12 -12.16 29.27 7.81
N ARG A 13 -12.15 29.10 9.13
CA ARG A 13 -11.67 27.89 9.82
C ARG A 13 -12.52 27.53 11.05
N SER A 14 -13.83 27.53 10.88
CA SER A 14 -14.80 26.93 11.81
C SER A 14 -15.72 26.04 10.95
N GLY A 15 -15.91 24.75 11.17
CA GLY A 15 -15.39 23.85 12.18
C GLY A 15 -15.65 22.39 11.75
N GLU A 16 -14.61 21.71 11.30
CA GLU A 16 -14.50 20.25 11.37
C GLU A 16 -13.18 19.97 12.08
N ARG A 17 -13.19 19.17 13.14
CA ARG A 17 -11.98 18.88 13.91
C ARG A 17 -10.99 18.14 13.02
N GLN A 18 -9.97 18.84 12.52
CA GLN A 18 -8.81 18.21 11.92
C GLN A 18 -8.00 17.55 13.04
N VAL A 19 -7.93 16.22 13.02
CA VAL A 19 -7.10 15.43 13.93
C VAL A 19 -5.79 15.13 13.20
N SER A 20 -4.67 15.53 13.80
CA SER A 20 -3.36 15.07 13.34
C SER A 20 -3.22 13.59 13.65
N VAL A 21 -3.01 12.80 12.60
CA VAL A 21 -2.82 11.35 12.67
C VAL A 21 -1.57 10.98 11.88
N LEU A 22 -0.92 9.88 12.24
CA LEU A 22 0.18 9.35 11.46
C LEU A 22 -0.13 7.91 11.07
N LEU A 23 -0.75 7.73 9.91
CA LEU A 23 -1.16 6.42 9.41
C LEU A 23 -0.46 6.15 8.08
N HIS A 24 0.03 4.92 7.91
CA HIS A 24 0.50 4.42 6.61
C HIS A 24 -0.65 3.71 5.91
N ALA A 25 -0.81 3.98 4.61
CA ALA A 25 -1.84 3.39 3.77
C ALA A 25 -1.27 3.13 2.36
N GLY A 26 -1.89 2.20 1.63
CA GLY A 26 -1.71 2.11 0.19
C GLY A 26 -2.45 3.25 -0.51
N ILE A 27 -1.93 3.72 -1.63
CA ILE A 27 -2.58 4.67 -2.53
C ILE A 27 -2.51 4.12 -3.96
N ALA A 28 -3.59 4.25 -4.71
CA ALA A 28 -3.65 3.91 -6.13
C ALA A 28 -4.25 5.05 -6.94
N HIS A 29 -3.61 5.38 -8.06
CA HIS A 29 -4.03 6.39 -9.02
C HIS A 29 -3.38 6.14 -10.39
N GLY A 30 -4.14 6.31 -11.49
CA GLY A 30 -3.60 6.28 -12.85
C GLY A 30 -2.89 4.98 -13.23
N GLY A 31 -3.39 3.83 -12.75
CA GLY A 31 -2.76 2.51 -12.96
C GLY A 31 -1.48 2.28 -12.16
N LYS A 32 -1.10 3.22 -11.28
CA LYS A 32 0.04 3.10 -10.38
C LYS A 32 -0.46 3.00 -8.95
N ASP A 33 0.31 2.33 -8.11
CA ASP A 33 0.08 2.24 -6.68
C ASP A 33 1.39 2.40 -5.90
N GLY A 34 1.25 2.63 -4.60
CA GLY A 34 2.37 2.83 -3.70
C GLY A 34 1.92 3.07 -2.27
N LEU A 35 2.86 3.46 -1.42
CA LEU A 35 2.60 3.82 -0.05
C LEU A 35 2.41 5.33 0.09
N CYS A 36 1.51 5.71 0.99
CA CYS A 36 1.29 7.09 1.40
C CYS A 36 1.24 7.21 2.92
N ARG A 37 1.47 8.43 3.40
CA ARG A 37 1.39 8.77 4.82
C ARG A 37 0.31 9.80 5.06
N ILE A 38 -0.74 9.41 5.78
CA ILE A 38 -1.81 10.31 6.20
C ILE A 38 -1.30 11.13 7.38
N ARG A 39 -1.53 12.43 7.34
CA ARG A 39 -1.07 13.45 8.31
C ARG A 39 -2.19 14.06 9.11
N ASN A 40 -3.32 14.35 8.44
CA ASN A 40 -4.48 14.95 9.07
C ASN A 40 -5.72 14.25 8.54
N LEU A 41 -6.73 14.13 9.40
CA LEU A 41 -8.05 13.59 9.10
C LEU A 41 -9.11 14.59 9.58
N SER A 42 -10.12 14.85 8.77
CA SER A 42 -11.38 15.50 9.16
C SER A 42 -12.57 14.62 8.73
N SER A 43 -13.80 15.06 9.02
CA SER A 43 -15.00 14.34 8.55
C SER A 43 -15.14 14.38 7.02
N GLY A 44 -14.66 15.43 6.35
CA GLY A 44 -14.72 15.51 4.88
C GLY A 44 -13.50 14.96 4.12
N GLY A 45 -12.38 14.62 4.78
CA GLY A 45 -11.20 14.21 4.02
C GLY A 45 -9.91 14.02 4.82
N VAL A 46 -8.81 13.82 4.07
CA VAL A 46 -7.47 13.66 4.61
C VAL A 46 -6.45 14.56 3.93
N MET A 47 -5.40 14.89 4.66
CA MET A 47 -4.14 15.33 4.07
C MET A 47 -3.14 14.17 4.12
N LEU A 48 -2.51 13.87 2.99
CA LEU A 48 -1.52 12.81 2.88
C LEU A 48 -0.25 13.26 2.18
N GLU A 49 0.82 12.51 2.38
CA GLU A 49 2.08 12.58 1.63
C GLU A 49 2.20 11.34 0.74
N SER A 50 2.49 11.53 -0.56
CA SER A 50 2.64 10.44 -1.54
C SER A 50 3.75 10.78 -2.56
N ASN A 51 4.42 9.75 -3.07
CA ASN A 51 5.38 9.88 -4.19
C ASN A 51 4.69 9.73 -5.56
N LEU A 52 3.42 9.34 -5.60
CA LEU A 52 2.68 9.31 -6.86
C LEU A 52 2.46 10.75 -7.37
N PRO A 53 2.56 10.97 -8.69
CA PRO A 53 2.24 12.27 -9.28
C PRO A 53 0.73 12.47 -9.26
N LEU A 54 0.24 13.19 -8.25
CA LEU A 54 -1.16 13.56 -8.12
C LEU A 54 -1.40 14.95 -8.71
N MET A 55 -2.56 15.12 -9.34
CA MET A 55 -3.09 16.36 -9.86
C MET A 55 -4.42 16.70 -9.18
N GLN A 56 -4.77 17.98 -9.19
CA GLN A 56 -6.08 18.40 -8.70
C GLN A 56 -7.19 17.72 -9.52
N ASP A 57 -8.27 17.34 -8.83
CA ASP A 57 -9.44 16.65 -9.34
C ASP A 57 -9.22 15.17 -9.74
N ASP A 58 -8.02 14.62 -9.56
CA ASP A 58 -7.78 13.18 -9.69
C ASP A 58 -8.66 12.38 -8.73
N ASP A 59 -9.24 11.30 -9.24
CA ASP A 59 -9.86 10.26 -8.43
C ASP A 59 -8.81 9.24 -7.99
N ILE A 60 -8.77 8.97 -6.68
CA ILE A 60 -7.77 8.09 -6.06
C ILE A 60 -8.45 7.08 -5.16
N ARG A 61 -7.70 6.02 -4.84
CA ARG A 61 -8.11 5.02 -3.85
C ARG A 61 -7.04 4.87 -2.77
N LEU A 62 -7.47 4.86 -1.52
CA LEU A 62 -6.63 4.54 -0.37
C LEU A 62 -6.95 3.13 0.13
N GLN A 63 -5.93 2.36 0.49
CA GLN A 63 -6.07 1.09 1.17
C GLN A 63 -5.54 1.22 2.59
N LEU A 64 -6.43 1.11 3.57
CA LEU A 64 -6.06 1.16 4.98
C LEU A 64 -5.48 -0.18 5.43
N ARG A 65 -4.69 -0.16 6.51
CA ARG A 65 -4.15 -1.39 7.13
C ARG A 65 -5.24 -2.38 7.52
N SER A 66 -6.43 -1.88 7.88
CA SER A 66 -7.61 -2.69 8.19
C SER A 66 -8.19 -3.44 6.99
N GLY A 67 -7.66 -3.22 5.77
CA GLY A 67 -8.16 -3.79 4.52
C GLY A 67 -9.23 -2.93 3.84
N HIS A 68 -9.81 -1.97 4.56
CA HIS A 68 -10.79 -1.03 4.00
C HIS A 68 -10.19 -0.22 2.85
N GLN A 69 -11.01 -0.01 1.81
CA GLN A 69 -10.67 0.86 0.70
C GLN A 69 -11.54 2.12 0.78
N VAL A 70 -10.90 3.29 0.69
CA VAL A 70 -11.56 4.60 0.72
C VAL A 70 -11.32 5.29 -0.61
N ARG A 71 -12.39 5.82 -1.21
CA ARG A 71 -12.28 6.60 -2.45
C ARG A 71 -12.34 8.10 -2.16
N GLY A 72 -11.62 8.87 -2.94
CA GLY A 72 -11.63 10.31 -2.78
C GLY A 72 -11.14 11.05 -4.02
N ARG A 73 -11.37 12.36 -4.02
CA ARG A 73 -10.93 13.28 -5.06
C ARG A 73 -9.86 14.20 -4.50
N VAL A 74 -8.76 14.37 -5.23
CA VAL A 74 -7.72 15.34 -4.90
C VAL A 74 -8.30 16.75 -5.04
N ARG A 75 -8.23 17.56 -3.97
CA ARG A 75 -8.73 18.95 -3.94
C ARG A 75 -7.62 19.97 -4.13
N TRP A 76 -6.40 19.62 -3.73
CA TRP A 76 -5.22 20.45 -3.90
C TRP A 76 -3.98 19.58 -3.81
N VAL A 77 -2.88 20.05 -4.42
CA VAL A 77 -1.56 19.43 -4.36
C VAL A 77 -0.53 20.51 -4.04
N LEU A 78 0.40 20.20 -3.15
CA LEU A 78 1.52 21.05 -2.78
C LEU A 78 2.77 20.19 -2.54
N GLY A 79 3.66 20.14 -3.55
CA GLY A 79 4.80 19.23 -3.52
C GLY A 79 4.34 17.77 -3.47
N ASN A 80 4.81 17.02 -2.48
CA ASN A 80 4.38 15.63 -2.26
C ASN A 80 3.14 15.51 -1.36
N ARG A 81 2.49 16.63 -0.99
CA ARG A 81 1.28 16.64 -0.18
C ARG A 81 0.05 16.84 -1.04
N ALA A 82 -1.02 16.16 -0.69
CA ALA A 82 -2.31 16.35 -1.29
C ALA A 82 -3.42 16.35 -0.24
N GLY A 83 -4.43 17.19 -0.45
CA GLY A 83 -5.69 17.13 0.27
C GLY A 83 -6.69 16.32 -0.53
N ILE A 84 -7.24 15.27 0.07
CA ILE A 84 -8.22 14.39 -0.54
C ILE A 84 -9.56 14.64 0.15
N ALA A 85 -10.59 14.99 -0.62
CA ALA A 85 -11.97 14.94 -0.15
C ALA A 85 -12.49 13.52 -0.35
N PHE A 86 -13.14 12.95 0.67
CA PHE A 86 -13.78 11.65 0.52
C PHE A 86 -14.94 11.73 -0.47
N HIS A 87 -15.19 10.64 -1.19
CA HIS A 87 -16.43 10.51 -1.95
C HIS A 87 -17.62 10.31 -1.01
N ASP A 88 -17.43 9.56 0.08
CA ASP A 88 -18.40 9.41 1.17
C ASP A 88 -17.80 9.91 2.49
N PRO A 89 -18.34 10.98 3.12
CA PRO A 89 -17.89 11.46 4.42
C PRO A 89 -17.94 10.41 5.55
N ALA A 90 -18.79 9.38 5.45
CA ALA A 90 -18.87 8.30 6.44
C ALA A 90 -17.57 7.48 6.49
N ASP A 91 -16.78 7.45 5.41
CA ASP A 91 -15.50 6.74 5.34
C ASP A 91 -14.46 7.29 6.34
N ALA A 92 -14.64 8.51 6.85
CA ALA A 92 -13.78 9.07 7.89
C ALA A 92 -13.68 8.16 9.13
N LEU A 93 -14.75 7.43 9.46
CA LEU A 93 -14.80 6.53 10.61
C LEU A 93 -13.89 5.31 10.45
N LEU A 94 -13.56 4.91 9.22
CA LEU A 94 -12.70 3.77 8.90
C LEU A 94 -11.23 4.01 9.31
N PHE A 95 -10.84 5.27 9.53
CA PHE A 95 -9.50 5.66 9.96
C PHE A 95 -9.33 5.65 11.49
N THR A 96 -10.43 5.74 12.23
CA THR A 96 -10.42 5.86 13.70
C THR A 96 -10.98 4.63 14.42
N GLY A 97 -11.67 3.75 13.69
CA GLY A 97 -12.23 2.53 14.24
C GLY A 97 -11.16 1.54 14.73
N THR A 98 -11.50 0.77 15.75
CA THR A 98 -10.81 -0.50 16.05
C THR A 98 -10.77 -1.31 14.74
N PRO A 99 -9.64 -1.94 14.36
CA PRO A 99 -9.60 -2.79 13.17
C PRO A 99 -10.60 -3.93 13.34
N GLN A 100 -11.83 -3.72 12.89
CA GLN A 100 -12.75 -4.79 12.61
C GLN A 100 -12.15 -5.45 11.38
N LYS A 101 -11.66 -6.69 11.49
CA LYS A 101 -11.53 -7.53 10.29
C LYS A 101 -12.86 -7.37 9.58
N LEU A 102 -12.88 -6.75 8.41
CA LEU A 102 -14.09 -6.81 7.60
C LEU A 102 -14.47 -8.28 7.49
N MET A 103 -15.74 -8.60 7.68
CA MET A 103 -16.33 -9.81 7.10
C MET A 103 -16.46 -9.61 5.58
N THR A 104 -15.39 -9.19 4.91
CA THR A 104 -15.22 -9.48 3.49
C THR A 104 -14.51 -10.82 3.42
N ASP A 105 -14.89 -11.64 2.44
CA ASP A 105 -14.39 -13.00 2.26
C ASP A 105 -12.86 -13.09 2.00
N VAL A 106 -12.16 -11.95 1.98
CA VAL A 106 -10.71 -11.86 1.72
C VAL A 106 -10.04 -10.95 2.74
N VAL A 107 -9.73 -11.50 3.91
CA VAL A 107 -8.79 -10.87 4.83
C VAL A 107 -7.39 -11.16 4.33
N SER A 108 -6.58 -10.12 4.09
CA SER A 108 -5.17 -10.31 3.76
C SER A 108 -4.48 -11.13 4.86
N PRO A 109 -3.82 -12.25 4.52
CA PRO A 109 -3.08 -13.08 5.47
C PRO A 109 -1.92 -12.31 6.11
N ILE A 110 -1.49 -11.20 5.49
CA ILE A 110 -0.35 -10.40 5.91
C ILE A 110 -0.79 -9.13 6.68
N GLY A 111 -2.04 -8.69 6.56
CA GLY A 111 -2.61 -7.62 7.41
C GLY A 111 -2.11 -6.19 7.13
N TYR A 112 -1.59 -5.95 5.92
CA TYR A 112 -1.13 -4.65 5.42
C TYR A 112 -1.66 -4.40 4.00
N PRO A 113 -1.57 -3.17 3.48
CA PRO A 113 -1.83 -2.91 2.07
C PRO A 113 -1.03 -3.87 1.18
N LEU A 114 -1.72 -4.46 0.21
CA LEU A 114 -1.17 -5.41 -0.75
C LEU A 114 -1.11 -4.73 -2.11
N PHE A 115 0.04 -4.85 -2.75
CA PHE A 115 0.31 -4.32 -4.07
C PHE A 115 0.56 -5.49 -5.01
N GLU A 116 -0.20 -5.56 -6.09
CA GLU A 116 0.00 -6.57 -7.13
C GLU A 116 1.33 -6.32 -7.82
N ARG A 117 2.21 -7.32 -7.84
CA ARG A 117 3.52 -7.20 -8.49
C ARG A 117 3.87 -8.53 -9.12
N HIS A 118 4.11 -8.51 -10.42
CA HIS A 118 4.48 -9.70 -11.18
C HIS A 118 5.98 -9.72 -11.41
N GLY A 119 6.55 -10.92 -11.32
CA GLY A 119 7.96 -11.15 -11.59
C GLY A 119 8.53 -12.32 -10.79
N PRO A 120 9.71 -12.81 -11.16
CA PRO A 120 10.36 -13.89 -10.45
C PRO A 120 10.88 -13.42 -9.08
N VAL A 121 10.63 -14.24 -8.06
CA VAL A 121 11.26 -14.15 -6.75
C VAL A 121 12.05 -15.43 -6.52
N ARG A 122 13.31 -15.29 -6.11
CA ARG A 122 14.13 -16.45 -5.77
C ARG A 122 14.00 -16.75 -4.29
N LEU A 123 13.66 -18.00 -3.98
CA LEU A 123 13.64 -18.56 -2.63
C LEU A 123 14.85 -19.46 -2.45
N ASP A 124 15.61 -19.21 -1.40
CA ASP A 124 16.73 -20.03 -0.96
C ASP A 124 16.41 -20.59 0.44
N SER A 125 16.68 -21.89 0.63
CA SER A 125 16.61 -22.58 1.91
C SER A 125 17.89 -23.37 2.15
N GLY A 126 18.06 -23.93 3.36
CA GLY A 126 19.14 -24.90 3.60
C GLY A 126 19.03 -26.19 2.76
N ARG A 127 17.91 -26.40 2.07
CA ARG A 127 17.59 -27.63 1.33
C ARG A 127 17.59 -27.46 -0.19
N GLY A 128 17.68 -26.23 -0.69
CA GLY A 128 17.65 -25.94 -2.11
C GLY A 128 17.24 -24.51 -2.42
N HIS A 129 17.04 -24.24 -3.70
CA HIS A 129 16.56 -22.96 -4.19
C HIS A 129 15.50 -23.15 -5.28
N ALA A 130 14.64 -22.16 -5.47
CA ALA A 130 13.67 -22.10 -6.56
C ALA A 130 13.38 -20.66 -6.95
N THR A 131 12.92 -20.47 -8.18
CA THR A 131 12.37 -19.19 -8.64
C THR A 131 10.87 -19.36 -8.82
N VAL A 132 10.09 -18.50 -8.17
CA VAL A 132 8.63 -18.60 -8.11
C VAL A 132 7.99 -17.26 -8.50
N PRO A 133 6.77 -17.24 -9.05
CA PRO A 133 6.08 -15.98 -9.34
C PRO A 133 5.72 -15.24 -8.05
N LEU A 134 6.04 -13.94 -8.01
CA LEU A 134 5.43 -12.99 -7.08
C LEU A 134 4.01 -12.67 -7.56
N LEU A 135 3.07 -12.71 -6.62
CA LEU A 135 1.69 -12.26 -6.85
C LEU A 135 1.47 -10.89 -6.21
N MET A 136 1.84 -10.78 -4.93
CA MET A 136 1.60 -9.57 -4.16
C MET A 136 2.72 -9.30 -3.18
N VAL A 137 2.90 -8.02 -2.86
CA VAL A 137 3.84 -7.54 -1.85
C VAL A 137 3.17 -6.55 -0.93
N SER A 138 3.60 -6.55 0.32
CA SER A 138 3.16 -5.64 1.36
C SER A 138 4.37 -5.19 2.18
N PRO A 139 4.20 -4.17 3.04
CA PRO A 139 5.19 -3.82 4.04
C PRO A 139 5.65 -4.96 4.95
N ALA A 140 4.86 -6.03 5.14
CA ALA A 140 5.18 -7.10 6.08
C ALA A 140 5.54 -8.44 5.42
N GLY A 141 5.40 -8.57 4.11
CA GLY A 141 5.64 -9.85 3.44
C GLY A 141 5.19 -9.85 1.99
N ILE A 142 5.32 -11.02 1.37
CA ILE A 142 4.91 -11.30 -0.01
C ILE A 142 3.96 -12.49 -0.08
N ILE A 143 3.25 -12.60 -1.18
CA ILE A 143 2.54 -13.81 -1.58
C ILE A 143 3.15 -14.30 -2.89
N VAL A 144 3.55 -15.57 -2.91
CA VAL A 144 4.14 -16.24 -4.07
C VAL A 144 3.26 -17.39 -4.54
N ALA A 145 3.28 -17.67 -5.84
CA ALA A 145 2.58 -18.81 -6.45
C ALA A 145 3.45 -20.06 -6.47
N ASP A 146 2.82 -21.22 -6.27
CA ASP A 146 3.37 -22.56 -6.40
C ASP A 146 4.80 -22.75 -5.83
N PRO A 147 5.08 -22.31 -4.59
CA PRO A 147 6.41 -22.49 -4.04
C PRO A 147 6.69 -23.96 -3.75
N PRO A 148 7.94 -24.42 -3.92
CA PRO A 148 8.30 -25.77 -3.50
C PRO A 148 8.11 -25.92 -1.99
N LEU A 149 7.53 -27.04 -1.58
CA LEU A 149 7.47 -27.42 -0.17
C LEU A 149 8.78 -28.10 0.22
N TRP A 150 9.56 -27.45 1.07
CA TRP A 150 10.73 -28.05 1.71
C TRP A 150 10.36 -28.48 3.15
N PRO A 151 10.16 -29.78 3.43
CA PRO A 151 9.66 -30.24 4.72
C PRO A 151 10.51 -29.76 5.90
N GLY A 152 9.83 -29.16 6.89
CA GLY A 152 10.45 -28.61 8.10
C GLY A 152 11.13 -27.25 7.91
N GLU A 153 11.19 -26.72 6.69
CA GLU A 153 11.66 -25.35 6.48
C GLU A 153 10.56 -24.37 6.90
N THR A 154 10.92 -23.42 7.76
CA THR A 154 9.98 -22.42 8.30
C THR A 154 10.41 -20.98 7.99
N VAL A 155 11.61 -20.81 7.41
CA VAL A 155 12.19 -19.53 7.02
C VAL A 155 12.90 -19.69 5.68
N TYR A 156 12.59 -18.83 4.72
CA TYR A 156 13.30 -18.71 3.46
C TYR A 156 14.16 -17.46 3.44
N THR A 157 15.24 -17.50 2.66
CA THR A 157 15.87 -16.29 2.14
C THR A 157 15.20 -15.96 0.82
N VAL A 158 14.66 -14.76 0.71
CA VAL A 158 13.82 -14.30 -0.40
C VAL A 158 14.56 -13.17 -1.11
N HIS A 159 14.85 -13.33 -2.39
CA HIS A 159 15.49 -12.32 -3.21
C HIS A 159 14.45 -11.68 -4.13
N ILE A 160 14.21 -10.37 -3.94
CA ILE A 160 13.26 -9.59 -4.72
C ILE A 160 14.04 -8.62 -5.58
N ARG A 161 13.95 -8.77 -6.91
CA ARG A 161 14.68 -7.94 -7.87
C ARG A 161 14.35 -6.46 -7.67
N GLY A 162 15.40 -5.65 -7.55
CA GLY A 162 15.30 -4.19 -7.41
C GLY A 162 14.89 -3.71 -6.01
N LEU A 163 14.56 -4.61 -5.08
CA LEU A 163 14.27 -4.27 -3.70
C LEU A 163 15.44 -4.67 -2.79
N ASP A 164 15.48 -5.92 -2.32
CA ASP A 164 16.59 -6.47 -1.53
C ASP A 164 16.42 -8.00 -1.32
N THR A 165 17.27 -8.56 -0.46
CA THR A 165 17.17 -9.91 0.09
C THR A 165 16.65 -9.88 1.52
N PHE A 166 15.65 -10.72 1.82
CA PHE A 166 15.00 -10.76 3.13
C PHE A 166 14.92 -12.20 3.66
N LYS A 167 15.04 -12.37 4.98
CA LYS A 167 14.53 -13.59 5.60
C LYS A 167 13.02 -13.47 5.74
N ALA A 168 12.28 -14.51 5.39
CA ALA A 168 10.82 -14.53 5.51
C ALA A 168 10.33 -15.85 6.09
N ARG A 169 9.43 -15.78 7.07
CA ARG A 169 8.78 -16.93 7.69
C ARG A 169 7.63 -17.41 6.83
N VAL A 170 7.43 -18.71 6.80
CA VAL A 170 6.24 -19.34 6.21
C VAL A 170 5.00 -18.86 6.98
N GLY A 171 4.04 -18.32 6.24
CA GLY A 171 2.74 -17.90 6.74
C GLY A 171 1.64 -18.86 6.33
N GLU A 172 0.46 -18.30 6.05
CA GLU A 172 -0.71 -19.03 5.57
C GLU A 172 -0.52 -19.48 4.11
N GLN A 173 -0.97 -20.71 3.84
CA GLN A 173 -1.09 -21.30 2.51
C GLN A 173 -2.53 -21.13 2.02
N MET A 174 -2.69 -20.76 0.76
CA MET A 174 -3.97 -20.48 0.11
C MET A 174 -4.14 -21.38 -1.11
N MET A 175 -5.36 -21.86 -1.32
CA MET A 175 -5.75 -22.49 -2.58
C MET A 175 -6.23 -21.41 -3.55
N MET A 176 -5.72 -21.43 -4.77
CA MET A 176 -6.14 -20.55 -5.87
C MET A 176 -6.81 -21.37 -6.98
N GLU A 177 -7.49 -20.70 -7.92
CA GLU A 177 -8.06 -21.39 -9.10
C GLU A 177 -6.97 -22.07 -9.95
N GLU A 178 -5.79 -21.43 -10.04
CA GLU A 178 -4.66 -21.86 -10.88
C GLU A 178 -3.47 -22.38 -10.05
N GLY A 179 -3.71 -23.01 -8.89
CA GLY A 179 -2.64 -23.64 -8.10
C GLY A 179 -2.67 -23.25 -6.63
N GLU A 180 -1.49 -23.13 -6.03
CA GLU A 180 -1.32 -22.80 -4.63
C GLU A 180 -0.60 -21.46 -4.45
N ALA A 181 -0.89 -20.77 -3.35
CA ALA A 181 -0.15 -19.59 -2.93
C ALA A 181 0.32 -19.72 -1.49
N LEU A 182 1.43 -19.07 -1.20
CA LEU A 182 1.99 -19.01 0.15
C LEU A 182 2.31 -17.58 0.52
N SER A 183 1.85 -17.16 1.69
CA SER A 183 2.33 -15.92 2.29
C SER A 183 3.69 -16.16 2.97
N LEU A 184 4.64 -15.27 2.70
CA LEU A 184 5.95 -15.23 3.33
C LEU A 184 6.10 -13.90 4.07
N LEU A 185 6.18 -13.97 5.40
CA LEU A 185 6.25 -12.81 6.30
C LEU A 185 7.69 -12.44 6.58
N PHE A 186 8.10 -11.21 6.25
CA PHE A 186 9.47 -10.77 6.50
C PHE A 186 9.80 -10.83 8.00
N VAL A 187 10.97 -11.39 8.31
CA VAL A 187 11.54 -11.36 9.66
C VAL A 187 11.96 -9.94 10.01
N GLU A 188 12.70 -9.31 9.09
CA GLU A 188 13.04 -7.90 9.12
C GLU A 188 12.48 -7.25 7.85
N PRO A 189 11.37 -6.51 7.96
CA PRO A 189 10.73 -5.93 6.80
C PRO A 189 11.56 -4.82 6.13
N PRO A 190 11.36 -4.57 4.82
CA PRO A 190 12.03 -3.47 4.14
C PRO A 190 11.71 -2.13 4.79
N HIS A 191 12.69 -1.23 4.77
CA HIS A 191 12.44 0.15 5.17
C HIS A 191 11.34 0.76 4.28
N HIS A 192 10.40 1.49 4.88
CA HIS A 192 9.23 2.07 4.18
C HIS A 192 9.62 2.84 2.91
N LYS A 193 10.69 3.64 2.97
CA LYS A 193 11.18 4.40 1.81
C LYS A 193 11.63 3.49 0.66
N ALA A 194 12.39 2.43 0.94
CA ALA A 194 12.90 1.52 -0.07
C ALA A 194 11.75 0.77 -0.77
N LEU A 195 10.79 0.26 0.00
CA LEU A 195 9.60 -0.38 -0.56
C LEU A 195 8.78 0.60 -1.41
N ASN A 196 8.56 1.83 -0.94
CA ASN A 196 7.79 2.80 -1.70
C ASN A 196 8.48 3.23 -2.99
N ASP A 197 9.80 3.45 -2.95
CA ASP A 197 10.58 3.80 -4.13
C ASP A 197 10.55 2.65 -5.15
N TRP A 198 10.65 1.40 -4.69
CA TRP A 198 10.52 0.22 -5.55
C TRP A 198 9.11 0.09 -6.15
N LEU A 199 8.05 0.23 -5.34
CA LEU A 199 6.66 0.19 -5.80
C LEU A 199 6.37 1.25 -6.87
N THR A 200 6.90 2.46 -6.69
CA THR A 200 6.66 3.59 -7.58
C THR A 200 7.65 3.68 -8.75
N SER A 201 8.67 2.82 -8.77
CA SER A 201 9.62 2.73 -9.88
C SER A 201 8.93 2.20 -11.14
N TYR A 202 9.31 2.74 -12.30
CA TYR A 202 8.72 2.39 -13.60
C TYR A 202 8.94 0.91 -13.98
N ALA A 203 9.89 0.22 -13.31
CA ALA A 203 10.25 -1.17 -13.55
C ALA A 203 9.38 -2.19 -12.79
N ALA A 204 8.45 -1.74 -11.93
CA ALA A 204 7.61 -2.64 -11.15
C ALA A 204 6.30 -3.06 -11.86
N VAL A 205 6.08 -2.62 -13.11
CA VAL A 205 4.79 -2.79 -13.83
C VAL A 205 4.91 -3.56 -15.15
N VAL A 206 6.08 -3.89 -15.66
CA VAL A 206 6.17 -4.61 -16.95
C VAL A 206 7.19 -5.73 -16.86
N GLY A 207 6.72 -6.95 -17.09
CA GLY A 207 7.57 -8.06 -17.50
C GLY A 207 8.21 -7.70 -18.83
N ASP A 208 9.40 -7.12 -18.77
CA ASP A 208 10.32 -7.15 -19.89
C ASP A 208 10.79 -8.59 -19.97
N ALA A 209 10.17 -9.36 -20.88
CA ALA A 209 10.79 -10.56 -21.39
C ALA A 209 12.18 -10.16 -21.90
N PRO A 210 13.24 -10.96 -21.67
CA PRO A 210 14.46 -10.73 -22.42
C PRO A 210 14.08 -10.83 -23.91
N ASP A 211 14.30 -9.75 -24.66
CA ASP A 211 14.36 -9.82 -26.10
C ASP A 211 15.33 -10.96 -26.43
N ASP A 212 14.77 -12.02 -27.01
CA ASP A 212 15.49 -13.05 -27.73
C ASP A 212 16.09 -12.39 -28.97
N GLU A 213 17.20 -11.68 -28.79
CA GLU A 213 18.11 -11.29 -29.87
C GLU A 213 19.26 -12.29 -29.83
N GLY A 214 19.15 -13.27 -30.72
CA GLY A 214 20.03 -14.41 -30.77
C GLY A 214 21.46 -14.10 -31.19
N GLU A 215 22.30 -15.10 -30.96
CA GLU A 215 23.30 -15.57 -31.93
C GLU A 215 23.53 -17.08 -31.73
#